data_AF-A0A916H048-F1
#
_entry.id   AF-A0A916H048-F1
#
_cell.length_a   1.000
_cell.length_b   1.000
_cell.length_c   1.000
_cell.angle_alpha   90.00
_cell.angle_beta   90.00
_cell.angle_gamma   90.00
#
_symmetry.space_group_name_H-M   'P 1'
#
loop_
_entity.id
_entity.type
_entity.pdbx_description
1 polymer ?
#
loop_
_entity_poly.entity_id
_entity_poly.type
_entity_poly.pdbx_seq_one_letter_code
_entity_poly.pdbx_strand_id
1 'polypeptide(L)'
;MADLIQVPYTELFQRATRIRQQAEIVRGEIRTLQETVDSIQWIGTRAERFFGMWDEARPEMESWVTILESFASDLENQARRMQQADEAF
;
A
#
# COMPACT_ATOMS: atom_id res chain seq x y z
N MET A 1 -21.74 -14.96 -23.33
CA MET A 1 -21.65 -15.66 -22.04
C MET A 1 -20.51 -15.00 -21.30
N ALA A 2 -20.78 -14.34 -20.17
CA ALA A 2 -19.73 -13.78 -19.35
C ALA A 2 -18.98 -14.95 -18.72
N ASP A 3 -17.70 -15.11 -19.05
CA ASP A 3 -16.81 -15.98 -18.29
C ASP A 3 -16.82 -15.46 -16.85
N LEU A 4 -17.61 -16.12 -16.00
CA LEU A 4 -17.66 -15.85 -14.57
C LEU A 4 -16.33 -16.34 -14.01
N ILE A 5 -15.31 -15.47 -14.01
CA ILE A 5 -14.06 -15.74 -13.31
C ILE A 5 -14.41 -15.77 -11.82
N GLN A 6 -14.76 -16.95 -11.32
CA GLN A 6 -15.06 -17.18 -9.93
C GLN A 6 -13.73 -17.24 -9.18
N VAL A 7 -13.21 -16.07 -8.81
CA VAL A 7 -12.01 -15.98 -7.97
C VAL A 7 -12.37 -16.55 -6.60
N PRO A 8 -11.71 -17.62 -6.12
CA PRO A 8 -11.99 -18.19 -4.81
C PRO A 8 -11.73 -17.18 -3.69
N TYR A 9 -12.52 -17.22 -2.61
CA TYR A 9 -12.31 -16.31 -1.47
C TYR A 9 -10.91 -16.45 -0.85
N THR A 10 -10.32 -17.65 -0.90
CA THR A 10 -8.94 -17.91 -0.46
C THR A 10 -7.91 -17.13 -1.28
N GLU A 11 -8.13 -16.98 -2.58
CA GLU A 11 -7.24 -16.19 -3.45
C GLU A 11 -7.36 -14.69 -3.14
N LEU A 12 -8.57 -14.20 -2.86
CA LEU A 12 -8.79 -12.81 -2.43
C LEU A 12 -8.06 -12.50 -1.12
N PHE A 13 -8.12 -13.39 -0.12
CA PHE A 13 -7.36 -13.24 1.13
C PHE A 13 -5.84 -13.21 0.90
N GLN A 14 -5.34 -14.11 0.05
CA GLN A 14 -3.91 -14.14 -0.30
C GLN A 14 -3.47 -12.84 -0.99
N ARG A 15 -4.26 -12.34 -1.94
CA ARG A 15 -3.98 -11.08 -2.66
C ARG A 15 -4.01 -9.89 -1.71
N ALA A 16 -5.00 -9.79 -0.84
CA ALA A 16 -5.08 -8.74 0.17
C ALA A 16 -3.85 -8.73 1.09
N THR A 17 -3.42 -9.91 1.56
CA THR A 17 -2.23 -10.04 2.40
C THR A 17 -0.97 -9.56 1.66
N ARG A 18 -0.79 -9.95 0.40
CA ARG A 18 0.35 -9.48 -0.41
C ARG A 18 0.33 -7.96 -0.60
N ILE A 19 -0.83 -7.38 -0.84
CA ILE A 19 -0.98 -5.92 -1.02
C ILE A 19 -0.62 -5.19 0.29
N ARG A 20 -1.08 -5.68 1.45
CA ARG A 20 -0.68 -5.11 2.75
C ARG A 20 0.83 -5.17 2.95
N GLN A 21 1.46 -6.31 2.66
CA GLN A 21 2.92 -6.45 2.79
C GLN A 21 3.68 -5.46 1.90
N GLN A 22 3.22 -5.23 0.67
CA GLN A 22 3.83 -4.22 -0.21
C GLN A 22 3.63 -2.80 0.33
N ALA A 23 2.45 -2.47 0.85
CA ALA A 23 2.19 -1.19 1.49
C ALA A 23 3.09 -0.95 2.72
N GLU A 24 3.31 -1.99 3.53
CA GLU A 24 4.23 -1.94 4.69
C GLU A 24 5.69 -1.73 4.27
N ILE A 25 6.14 -2.43 3.21
CA ILE A 25 7.49 -2.23 2.65
C ILE A 25 7.67 -0.77 2.23
N VAL A 26 6.73 -0.22 1.46
CA VAL A 26 6.79 1.15 0.97
C VAL A 26 6.79 2.15 2.13
N ARG A 27 5.95 1.93 3.16
CA ARG A 27 5.96 2.75 4.37
C ARG A 27 7.31 2.71 5.09
N GLY A 28 7.94 1.53 5.16
CA GLY A 28 9.28 1.35 5.70
C GLY A 28 10.32 2.18 4.94
N GLU A 29 10.33 2.08 3.61
CA GLU A 29 11.23 2.84 2.74
C GLU A 29 11.05 4.36 2.90
N ILE A 30 9.81 4.86 2.93
CA ILE A 30 9.53 6.29 3.17
C ILE A 30 10.15 6.74 4.50
N ARG A 31 9.97 5.95 5.55
CA ARG A 31 10.51 6.26 6.88
C ARG A 31 12.03 6.25 6.90
N THR A 32 12.66 5.24 6.31
CA THR A 32 14.13 5.16 6.24
C THR A 32 14.72 6.32 5.45
N LEU A 33 14.08 6.72 4.34
CA LEU A 33 14.47 7.90 3.58
C LEU A 33 14.31 9.18 4.42
N GLN A 34 13.19 9.35 5.12
CA GLN A 34 12.98 10.49 6.02
C GLN A 34 14.08 10.58 7.09
N GLU A 35 14.37 9.47 7.78
CA GLU A 35 15.42 9.40 8.80
C GLU A 35 16.80 9.73 8.21
N THR A 36 17.10 9.25 7.00
CA THR A 36 18.34 9.57 6.29
C THR A 36 18.44 11.05 5.98
N VAL A 37 17.36 11.63 5.46
CA VAL A 37 17.26 13.05 5.11
C VAL A 37 17.45 13.94 6.33
N ASP A 38 16.83 13.57 7.46
CA ASP A 38 16.92 14.30 8.72
C ASP A 38 18.31 14.18 9.38
N SER A 39 19.03 13.07 9.13
CA SER A 39 20.34 12.81 9.73
C SER A 39 21.50 13.59 9.09
N ILE A 40 21.32 14.10 7.88
CA ILE A 40 22.41 14.73 7.12
C ILE A 40 22.36 16.24 7.34
N GLN A 41 23.51 16.83 7.68
CA GLN A 41 23.67 18.28 7.74
C GLN A 41 23.95 18.81 6.33
N TRP A 42 22.89 19.14 5.61
CA TRP A 42 22.99 19.54 4.21
C TRP A 42 23.40 21.02 4.06
N ILE A 43 24.37 21.29 3.18
CA ILE A 43 24.84 22.65 2.86
C ILE A 43 24.82 22.86 1.34
N GLY A 44 24.20 23.96 0.89
CA GLY A 44 24.22 24.43 -0.52
C GLY A 44 22.98 24.11 -1.35
N THR A 45 22.83 24.80 -2.49
CA THR A 45 21.63 24.83 -3.35
C THR A 45 21.21 23.47 -3.95
N ARG A 46 22.11 22.49 -4.02
CA ARG A 46 21.76 21.13 -4.50
C ARG A 46 20.87 20.38 -3.50
N ALA A 47 21.05 20.64 -2.21
CA ALA A 47 20.23 20.03 -1.17
C ALA A 47 18.78 20.56 -1.22
N GLU A 48 18.60 21.87 -1.39
CA GLU A 48 17.27 22.50 -1.49
C GLU A 48 16.39 21.88 -2.59
N ARG A 49 16.98 21.54 -3.75
CA ARG A 49 16.22 20.87 -4.84
C ARG A 49 15.75 19.48 -4.45
N PHE A 50 16.59 18.72 -3.76
CA PHE A 50 16.21 17.40 -3.28
C PHE A 50 15.11 17.49 -2.23
N PHE A 51 15.20 18.45 -1.28
CA PHE A 51 14.16 18.69 -0.28
C PHE A 51 12.83 19.06 -0.91
N GLY A 52 12.82 19.98 -1.89
CA GLY A 52 11.59 20.33 -2.60
C GLY A 52 10.93 19.10 -3.26
N MET A 53 11.73 18.30 -3.98
CA MET A 53 11.23 17.05 -4.57
C MET A 53 10.74 16.05 -3.51
N TRP A 54 11.46 15.91 -2.40
CA TRP A 54 11.10 14.99 -1.31
C TRP A 54 9.81 15.42 -0.59
N ASP A 55 9.69 16.71 -0.26
CA ASP A 55 8.51 17.27 0.41
C ASP A 55 7.26 17.21 -0.47
N GLU A 56 7.41 17.30 -1.80
CA GLU A 56 6.34 17.08 -2.77
C GLU A 56 5.96 15.60 -2.90
N ALA A 57 6.94 14.70 -3.02
CA ALA A 57 6.68 13.29 -3.29
C ALA A 57 6.25 12.48 -2.06
N ARG A 58 6.74 12.82 -0.85
CA ARG A 58 6.45 12.07 0.38
C ARG A 58 4.94 11.93 0.65
N PRO A 59 4.14 13.01 0.65
CA PRO A 59 2.70 12.91 0.87
C PRO A 59 1.98 12.05 -0.16
N GLU A 60 2.43 12.06 -1.42
CA GLU A 60 1.86 11.23 -2.48
C GLU A 60 2.13 9.74 -2.23
N MET A 61 3.34 9.39 -1.82
CA MET A 61 3.70 8.02 -1.48
C MET A 61 2.93 7.52 -0.24
N GLU A 62 2.77 8.35 0.80
CA GLU A 62 1.97 8.02 1.98
C GLU A 62 0.48 7.82 1.64
N SER A 63 -0.05 8.68 0.76
CA SER A 63 -1.41 8.54 0.23
C SER A 63 -1.57 7.21 -0.53
N TRP A 64 -0.61 6.86 -1.37
CA TRP A 64 -0.64 5.61 -2.12
C TRP A 64 -0.61 4.38 -1.20
N VAL A 65 0.20 4.38 -0.15
CA VAL A 65 0.18 3.33 0.90
C VAL A 65 -1.22 3.19 1.50
N THR A 66 -1.86 4.31 1.83
CA THR A 66 -3.22 4.31 2.39
C THR A 66 -4.25 3.72 1.42
N ILE A 67 -4.12 4.03 0.13
CA ILE A 67 -4.99 3.48 -0.93
C ILE A 67 -4.83 1.95 -1.02
N LEU A 68 -3.59 1.45 -0.98
CA LEU A 68 -3.32 0.01 -1.03
C LEU A 68 -3.90 -0.72 0.18
N GLU A 69 -3.76 -0.16 1.39
CA GLU A 69 -4.32 -0.73 2.61
C GLU A 69 -5.85 -0.76 2.61
N SER A 70 -6.49 0.30 2.10
CA SER A 70 -7.94 0.35 1.91
C SER A 70 -8.38 -0.75 0.95
N PHE A 71 -7.73 -0.84 -0.21
CA PHE A 71 -8.08 -1.84 -1.22
C PHE A 71 -7.89 -3.28 -0.71
N ALA A 72 -6.80 -3.56 0.03
CA ALA A 72 -6.62 -4.85 0.67
C ALA A 72 -7.75 -5.17 1.66
N SER A 73 -8.20 -4.17 2.42
CA SER A 73 -9.30 -4.34 3.37
C SER A 73 -10.62 -4.61 2.66
N ASP A 74 -10.88 -3.97 1.52
CA ASP A 74 -12.06 -4.23 0.69
C ASP A 74 -12.05 -5.65 0.12
N LEU A 75 -10.89 -6.13 -0.33
CA LEU A 75 -10.71 -7.51 -0.81
C LEU A 75 -11.01 -8.53 0.29
N GLU A 76 -10.52 -8.33 1.52
CA GLU A 76 -10.83 -9.22 2.64
C GLU A 76 -12.31 -9.19 3.02
N ASN A 77 -12.93 -8.01 3.01
CA ASN A 77 -14.36 -7.89 3.29
C ASN A 77 -15.19 -8.66 2.26
N GLN A 78 -14.82 -8.55 0.98
CA GLN A 78 -15.48 -9.31 -0.09
C GLN A 78 -15.26 -10.81 0.06
N ALA A 79 -14.03 -11.23 0.36
CA ALA A 79 -13.70 -12.64 0.61
C ALA A 79 -14.53 -13.24 1.77
N ARG A 80 -14.66 -12.50 2.87
CA ARG A 80 -15.49 -12.90 4.02
C ARG A 80 -16.96 -13.06 3.64
N ARG A 81 -17.51 -12.14 2.84
CA ARG A 81 -18.90 -12.24 2.35
C ARG A 81 -19.11 -13.48 1.48
N MET A 82 -18.15 -13.81 0.63
CA MET A 82 -18.19 -15.02 -0.20
C MET A 82 -18.11 -16.29 0.65
N GLN A 83 -17.19 -16.35 1.61
CA GLN A 83 -17.08 -17.48 2.53
C GLN A 83 -18.39 -17.71 3.30
N GLN A 84 -19.00 -16.66 3.84
CA GLN A 84 -20.27 -16.76 4.57
C GLN A 84 -21.43 -17.21 3.68
N ALA A 85 -21.44 -16.78 2.41
CA ALA A 85 -22.43 -17.24 1.46
C ALA A 85 -22.25 -18.73 1.18
N ASP A 86 -21.02 -19.20 0.94
CA ASP A 86 -20.71 -20.62 0.70
C ASP A 86 -21.04 -21.50 1.92
N GLU A 87 -20.79 -21.03 3.15
CA GLU A 87 -21.11 -21.77 4.39
C GLU A 87 -22.62 -21.84 4.71
N ALA A 88 -23.43 -20.99 4.07
CA ALA A 88 -24.88 -20.94 4.28
C ALA A 88 -25.68 -21.85 3.33
N PHE A 89 -25.04 -22.43 2.31
CA PHE A 89 -25.62 -23.37 1.35
C PHE A 89 -25.20 -24.82 1.64
#